data_AF-A0A960XE70-F1
#
_entry.id   AF-A0A960XE70-F1
#
_cell.length_a   1.000
_cell.length_b   1.000
_cell.length_c   1.000
_cell.angle_alpha   90.00
_cell.angle_beta   90.00
_cell.angle_gamma   90.00
#
_symmetry.space_group_name_H-M   'P 1'
#
loop_
_entity.id
_entity.type
_entity.pdbx_description
1 polymer ?
#
loop_
_entity_poly.entity_id
_entity_poly.type
_entity_poly.pdbx_seq_one_letter_code
_entity_poly.pdbx_strand_id
1 'polypeptide(L)'
;MLILGYNTHFQEEGHEQRQVNEVYLSDEARKQGTYIIGTTGTGKTTLLMNMIFQDMKHGDGLCVLDPHGDFTYDILSRVPKNRREDVILFDPADIDYPVGLNLFDCNKDDPKERDLVVSTTIDTLYKLFQDSWGPRMEDLLRHAILSLLHHPEPTTLVHLMMMLVNYEKRQELTKRAKEVDPILRFYWEDQFPESSKTKAGGYTRPRDQVELVSSSLNKIGRFIANPVIRHIV
;
A
#
# COMPACT_ATOMS: atom_id res chain seq x y z
N MET A 1 25.74 -5.09 9.32
CA MET A 1 26.60 -3.90 9.12
C MET A 1 26.81 -3.67 7.62
N LEU A 2 26.85 -2.40 7.18
CA LEU A 2 27.15 -2.01 5.80
C LEU A 2 28.41 -1.16 5.72
N ILE A 3 29.35 -1.48 4.84
CA ILE A 3 30.53 -0.67 4.55
C ILE A 3 30.12 0.48 3.62
N LEU A 4 30.35 1.71 4.03
CA LEU A 4 30.06 2.93 3.27
C LEU A 4 31.27 3.42 2.47
N GLY A 5 32.48 3.09 2.93
CA GLY A 5 33.72 3.46 2.26
C GLY A 5 34.94 3.27 3.16
N TYR A 6 36.05 3.89 2.77
CA TYR A 6 37.31 3.80 3.49
C TYR A 6 37.87 5.21 3.71
N ASN A 7 38.26 5.53 4.94
CA ASN A 7 38.97 6.74 5.28
C ASN A 7 40.47 6.45 5.33
N THR A 8 41.29 7.23 4.64
CA THR A 8 42.74 7.04 4.56
C THR A 8 43.46 8.20 5.25
N HIS A 9 44.24 7.91 6.28
CA HIS A 9 45.09 8.89 6.95
C HIS A 9 46.55 8.74 6.51
N PHE A 10 47.19 9.87 6.22
CA PHE A 10 48.64 9.97 6.04
C PHE A 10 49.25 10.35 7.39
N GLN A 11 50.20 9.56 7.89
CA GLN A 11 50.95 9.94 9.08
C GLN A 11 51.98 11.01 8.69
N GLU A 12 51.99 12.13 9.41
CA GLU A 12 53.01 13.16 9.28
C GLU A 12 54.36 12.59 9.73
N GLU A 13 55.40 12.86 8.94
CA GLU A 13 56.80 12.39 9.09
C GLU A 13 57.13 11.00 8.51
N GLY A 14 57.31 10.99 7.17
CA GLY A 14 58.45 10.27 6.58
C GLY A 14 58.30 8.80 6.22
N HIS A 15 57.18 8.11 6.49
CA HIS A 15 57.03 6.69 6.14
C HIS A 15 55.67 6.31 5.52
N GLU A 16 55.74 5.49 4.47
CA GLU A 16 54.73 5.12 3.46
C GLU A 16 53.47 4.36 3.95
N GLN A 17 53.16 4.35 5.26
CA GLN A 17 52.03 3.56 5.76
C GLN A 17 50.71 4.34 5.73
N ARG A 18 49.86 3.98 4.75
CA ARG A 18 48.46 4.41 4.69
C ARG A 18 47.63 3.61 5.68
N GLN A 19 47.15 4.25 6.75
CA GLN A 19 46.13 3.63 7.60
C GLN A 19 44.77 3.79 6.92
N VAL A 20 44.17 2.66 6.53
CA VAL A 20 42.87 2.59 5.89
C VAL A 20 41.85 2.10 6.91
N ASN A 21 40.92 2.95 7.29
CA ASN A 21 39.85 2.62 8.24
C ASN A 21 38.53 2.47 7.50
N GLU A 22 37.80 1.40 7.77
CA GLU A 22 36.45 1.20 7.24
C GLU A 22 35.48 2.21 7.86
N VAL A 23 34.74 2.90 7.00
CA VAL A 23 33.58 3.69 7.40
C VAL A 23 32.37 2.81 7.15
N TYR A 24 31.60 2.53 8.20
CA TYR A 24 30.47 1.62 8.13
C TYR A 24 29.25 2.17 8.85
N LEU A 25 28.09 1.61 8.49
CA LEU A 25 26.81 1.82 9.13
C LEU A 25 26.44 0.55 9.91
N SER A 26 26.38 0.64 11.23
CA SER A 26 25.98 -0.48 12.09
C SER A 26 24.49 -0.78 11.96
N ASP A 27 24.08 -2.00 12.30
CA ASP A 27 22.67 -2.39 12.21
C ASP A 27 21.80 -1.63 13.23
N GLU A 28 22.35 -1.24 14.38
CA GLU A 28 21.71 -0.34 15.34
C GLU A 28 21.43 1.04 14.73
N ALA A 29 22.38 1.61 13.99
CA ALA A 29 22.21 2.90 13.34
C ALA A 29 21.18 2.82 12.21
N ARG A 30 21.18 1.72 11.43
CA ARG A 30 20.21 1.49 10.34
C ARG A 30 18.76 1.52 10.83
N LYS A 31 18.49 0.99 12.02
CA LYS A 31 17.14 0.98 12.64
C LYS A 31 16.60 2.37 12.96
N GLN A 32 17.46 3.40 13.02
CA GLN A 32 17.06 4.79 13.27
C GLN A 32 16.72 5.56 11.98
N GLY A 33 16.90 4.93 10.80
CA GLY A 33 16.78 5.58 9.51
C GLY A 33 18.09 6.29 9.11
N THR A 34 18.28 6.48 7.81
CA THR A 34 19.47 7.15 7.26
C THR A 34 19.04 8.15 6.21
N TYR A 35 19.42 9.42 6.41
CA TYR A 35 19.14 10.49 5.48
C TYR A 35 20.42 10.84 4.69
N ILE A 36 20.38 10.66 3.37
CA ILE A 36 21.53 10.86 2.48
C ILE A 36 21.32 12.14 1.67
N ILE A 37 22.21 13.12 1.84
CA ILE A 37 22.14 14.44 1.20
C ILE A 37 23.31 14.62 0.24
N GLY A 38 23.06 15.23 -0.92
CA GLY A 38 24.09 15.58 -1.90
C GLY A 38 23.48 16.13 -3.18
N THR A 39 24.24 16.88 -3.97
CA THR A 39 23.80 17.36 -5.29
C THR A 39 23.88 16.25 -6.35
N THR A 40 23.34 16.48 -7.55
CA THR A 40 23.47 15.53 -8.65
C THR A 40 24.95 15.30 -8.99
N GLY A 41 25.33 14.05 -9.23
CA GLY A 41 26.71 13.69 -9.56
C GLY A 41 27.65 13.47 -8.36
N THR A 42 27.21 13.68 -7.12
CA THR A 42 28.07 13.46 -5.92
C THR A 42 28.16 12.01 -5.45
N GLY A 43 27.63 11.05 -6.23
CA GLY A 43 27.70 9.63 -5.90
C GLY A 43 26.60 9.08 -4.97
N LYS A 44 25.50 9.81 -4.75
CA LYS A 44 24.37 9.33 -3.92
C LYS A 44 23.82 7.97 -4.39
N THR A 45 23.54 7.84 -5.69
CA THR A 45 23.05 6.60 -6.29
C THR A 45 24.06 5.47 -6.12
N THR A 46 25.35 5.76 -6.31
CA THR A 46 26.44 4.79 -6.08
C THR A 46 26.49 4.32 -4.62
N LEU A 47 26.32 5.23 -3.66
CA LEU A 47 26.27 4.89 -2.23
C LEU A 47 25.09 3.97 -1.92
N LEU A 48 23.87 4.35 -2.35
CA LEU A 48 22.67 3.52 -2.19
C LEU A 48 22.84 2.15 -2.83
N MET A 49 23.41 2.11 -4.04
CA MET A 49 23.66 0.87 -4.77
C MET A 49 24.58 -0.08 -4.01
N ASN A 50 25.66 0.46 -3.43
CA ASN A 50 26.60 -0.34 -2.63
C ASN A 50 25.96 -0.87 -1.35
N MET A 51 25.07 -0.10 -0.72
CA MET A 51 24.30 -0.55 0.44
C MET A 51 23.33 -1.69 0.06
N ILE A 52 22.53 -1.50 -0.99
CA ILE A 52 21.57 -2.49 -1.50
C ILE A 52 22.28 -3.79 -1.89
N PHE A 53 23.43 -3.69 -2.57
CA PHE A 53 24.19 -4.88 -2.98
C PHE A 53 24.75 -5.67 -1.80
N GLN A 54 25.18 -4.98 -0.75
CA GLN A 54 25.62 -5.63 0.49
C GLN A 54 24.45 -6.35 1.18
N ASP A 55 23.28 -5.71 1.29
CA ASP A 55 22.07 -6.35 1.81
C ASP A 55 21.69 -7.59 0.99
N MET A 56 21.68 -7.48 -0.34
CA MET A 56 21.40 -8.62 -1.22
C MET A 56 22.35 -9.79 -0.97
N LYS A 57 23.64 -9.50 -0.79
CA LYS A 57 24.69 -10.50 -0.51
C LYS A 57 24.58 -11.13 0.88
N HIS A 58 24.19 -10.36 1.88
CA HIS A 58 23.97 -10.86 3.24
C HIS A 58 22.70 -11.69 3.37
N GLY A 59 21.83 -11.68 2.35
CA GLY A 59 20.54 -12.36 2.39
C GLY A 59 19.43 -11.50 3.03
N ASP A 60 19.68 -10.22 3.26
CA ASP A 60 18.73 -9.31 3.86
C ASP A 60 17.62 -8.95 2.84
N GLY A 61 16.40 -8.71 3.36
CA GLY A 61 15.28 -8.19 2.58
C GLY A 61 15.37 -6.67 2.42
N LEU A 62 15.01 -6.16 1.24
CA LEU A 62 14.98 -4.73 0.96
C LEU A 62 13.83 -4.38 0.01
N CYS A 63 13.36 -3.14 0.09
CA CYS A 63 12.36 -2.58 -0.81
C CYS A 63 12.93 -1.27 -1.38
N VAL A 64 12.82 -1.11 -2.70
CA VAL A 64 13.30 0.07 -3.41
C VAL A 64 12.12 0.73 -4.10
N LEU A 65 11.97 2.03 -3.85
CA LEU A 65 10.99 2.87 -4.51
C LEU A 65 11.73 3.83 -5.44
N ASP A 66 11.56 3.61 -6.74
CA ASP A 66 12.24 4.36 -7.79
C ASP A 66 11.22 4.90 -8.79
N PRO A 67 10.90 6.21 -8.74
CA PRO A 67 9.91 6.81 -9.63
C PRO A 67 10.39 6.95 -11.08
N HIS A 68 11.69 6.76 -11.36
CA HIS A 68 12.28 6.94 -12.69
C HIS A 68 12.57 5.60 -13.39
N GLY A 69 12.81 4.54 -12.62
CA GLY A 69 12.96 3.15 -13.08
C GLY A 69 14.36 2.78 -13.54
N ASP A 70 15.20 3.74 -13.91
CA ASP A 70 16.58 3.52 -14.35
C ASP A 70 17.44 2.86 -13.26
N PHE A 71 17.29 3.31 -12.00
CA PHE A 71 17.98 2.74 -10.86
C PHE A 71 17.54 1.29 -10.57
N THR A 72 16.27 0.97 -10.82
CA THR A 72 15.70 -0.37 -10.64
C THR A 72 16.36 -1.40 -11.57
N TYR A 73 16.51 -1.09 -12.86
CA TYR A 73 17.19 -1.98 -13.82
C TYR A 73 18.65 -2.23 -13.44
N ASP A 74 19.31 -1.20 -12.93
CA ASP A 74 20.66 -1.33 -12.39
C ASP A 74 20.69 -2.34 -11.23
N ILE A 75 19.75 -2.27 -10.30
CA ILE A 75 19.68 -3.18 -9.15
C ILE A 75 19.42 -4.61 -9.63
N LEU A 76 18.43 -4.79 -10.50
CA LEU A 76 18.05 -6.11 -11.05
C LEU A 76 19.22 -6.81 -11.73
N SER A 77 20.07 -6.07 -12.46
CA SER A 77 21.25 -6.62 -13.11
C SER A 77 22.31 -7.19 -12.14
N ARG A 78 22.23 -6.83 -10.85
CA ARG A 78 23.19 -7.21 -9.80
C ARG A 78 22.61 -8.15 -8.75
N VAL A 79 21.35 -8.58 -8.90
CA VAL A 79 20.73 -9.57 -8.01
C VAL A 79 21.52 -10.89 -8.07
N PRO A 80 21.95 -11.44 -6.90
CA PRO A 80 22.60 -12.74 -6.84
C PRO A 80 21.75 -13.86 -7.47
N LYS A 81 22.37 -14.78 -8.21
CA LYS A 81 21.66 -15.86 -8.92
C LYS A 81 20.72 -16.67 -8.02
N ASN A 82 21.14 -16.92 -6.78
CA ASN A 82 20.38 -17.70 -5.79
C ASN A 82 19.18 -16.96 -5.21
N ARG A 83 18.98 -15.68 -5.52
CA ARG A 83 17.87 -14.84 -5.02
C ARG A 83 16.94 -14.33 -6.12
N ARG A 84 17.11 -14.78 -7.36
CA ARG A 84 16.30 -14.30 -8.49
C ARG A 84 14.81 -14.59 -8.30
N GLU A 85 14.49 -15.74 -7.71
CA GLU A 85 13.11 -16.14 -7.41
C GLU A 85 12.51 -15.36 -6.22
N ASP A 86 13.33 -14.62 -5.46
CA ASP A 86 12.87 -13.77 -4.35
C ASP A 86 12.44 -12.37 -4.84
N VAL A 87 12.67 -12.04 -6.12
CA VAL A 87 12.48 -10.68 -6.64
C VAL A 87 11.04 -10.48 -7.07
N ILE A 88 10.42 -9.45 -6.49
CA ILE A 88 9.13 -8.93 -6.94
C ILE A 88 9.40 -7.57 -7.60
N LEU A 89 9.18 -7.49 -8.91
CA LEU A 89 9.18 -6.23 -9.65
C LEU A 89 7.74 -5.72 -9.74
N PHE A 90 7.44 -4.64 -9.02
CA PHE A 90 6.15 -3.97 -9.10
C PHE A 90 6.27 -2.73 -9.99
N ASP A 91 5.93 -2.88 -11.28
CA ASP A 91 5.84 -1.77 -12.23
C ASP A 91 4.37 -1.54 -12.62
N PRO A 92 3.73 -0.44 -12.15
CA PRO A 92 2.35 -0.11 -12.51
C PRO A 92 2.13 0.15 -14.00
N ALA A 93 3.20 0.35 -14.79
CA ALA A 93 3.13 0.53 -16.23
C ALA A 93 3.28 -0.79 -17.01
N ASP A 94 3.66 -1.90 -16.36
CA ASP A 94 3.75 -3.21 -17.00
C ASP A 94 2.35 -3.81 -17.19
N ILE A 95 1.95 -3.92 -18.46
CA ILE A 95 0.64 -4.43 -18.87
C ILE A 95 0.71 -5.93 -19.16
N ASP A 96 1.89 -6.44 -19.51
CA ASP A 96 2.09 -7.83 -19.92
C ASP A 96 2.22 -8.75 -18.69
N TYR A 97 2.86 -8.26 -17.62
CA TYR A 97 3.08 -9.00 -16.37
C TYR A 97 2.70 -8.18 -15.11
N PRO A 98 1.43 -7.77 -14.96
CA PRO A 98 1.00 -6.97 -13.82
C PRO A 98 1.09 -7.77 -12.51
N VAL A 99 1.64 -7.14 -11.47
CA VAL A 99 1.62 -7.67 -10.10
C VAL A 99 0.39 -7.15 -9.38
N GLY A 100 -0.45 -8.06 -8.88
CA GLY A 100 -1.63 -7.71 -8.09
C GLY A 100 -1.26 -7.17 -6.71
N LEU A 101 -1.91 -6.09 -6.29
CA LEU A 101 -1.87 -5.51 -4.96
C LEU A 101 -3.30 -5.35 -4.43
N ASN A 102 -3.77 -6.36 -3.72
CA ASN A 102 -5.08 -6.29 -3.07
C ASN A 102 -4.95 -5.65 -1.68
N LEU A 103 -5.53 -4.46 -1.51
CA LEU A 103 -5.56 -3.77 -0.21
C LEU A 103 -6.36 -4.53 0.85
N PHE A 104 -7.21 -5.48 0.45
CA PHE A 104 -8.06 -6.26 1.34
C PHE A 104 -7.48 -7.64 1.67
N ASP A 105 -6.23 -7.90 1.29
CA ASP A 105 -5.59 -9.19 1.56
C ASP A 105 -5.11 -9.26 3.02
N CYS A 106 -5.66 -10.20 3.78
CA CYS A 106 -5.31 -10.49 5.16
C CYS A 106 -5.88 -11.83 5.62
N ASN A 107 -5.44 -12.30 6.80
CA ASN A 107 -6.11 -13.39 7.50
C ASN A 107 -7.49 -12.94 8.00
N LYS A 108 -8.55 -13.28 7.24
CA LYS A 108 -9.94 -12.92 7.56
C LYS A 108 -10.43 -13.52 8.88
N ASP A 109 -9.81 -14.58 9.38
CA ASP A 109 -10.18 -15.20 10.66
C ASP A 109 -9.59 -14.45 11.87
N ASP A 110 -8.61 -13.56 11.68
CA ASP A 110 -8.08 -12.69 12.74
C ASP A 110 -8.80 -11.32 12.72
N PRO A 111 -9.61 -10.99 13.75
CA PRO A 111 -10.22 -9.67 13.86
C PRO A 111 -9.22 -8.51 13.85
N LYS A 112 -8.02 -8.69 14.42
CA LYS A 112 -7.01 -7.62 14.48
C LYS A 112 -6.44 -7.30 13.11
N GLU A 113 -6.21 -8.31 12.28
CA GLU A 113 -5.73 -8.10 10.92
C GLU A 113 -6.81 -7.41 10.06
N ARG A 114 -8.08 -7.80 10.21
CA ARG A 114 -9.19 -7.13 9.53
C ARG A 114 -9.27 -5.65 9.91
N ASP A 115 -9.22 -5.33 11.20
CA ASP A 115 -9.24 -3.95 11.68
C ASP A 115 -8.03 -3.14 11.19
N LEU A 116 -6.85 -3.76 11.15
CA LEU A 116 -5.64 -3.14 10.62
C LEU A 116 -5.77 -2.84 9.12
N VAL A 117 -6.28 -3.78 8.32
CA VAL A 117 -6.52 -3.59 6.89
C VAL A 117 -7.54 -2.48 6.63
N VAL A 118 -8.65 -2.48 7.36
CA VAL A 118 -9.67 -1.42 7.24
C VAL A 118 -9.05 -0.06 7.55
N SER A 119 -8.35 0.06 8.68
CA SER A 119 -7.75 1.33 9.11
C SER A 119 -6.67 1.80 8.14
N THR A 120 -5.77 0.90 7.72
CA THR A 120 -4.71 1.21 6.76
C THR A 120 -5.27 1.63 5.41
N THR A 121 -6.33 0.97 4.93
CA THR A 121 -6.96 1.33 3.66
C THR A 121 -7.65 2.69 3.75
N ILE A 122 -8.39 2.94 4.83
CA ILE A 122 -9.05 4.23 5.07
C ILE A 122 -8.01 5.36 5.16
N ASP A 123 -6.94 5.17 5.92
CA ASP A 123 -5.87 6.16 6.07
C ASP A 123 -5.15 6.43 4.75
N THR A 124 -4.96 5.41 3.92
CA THR A 124 -4.38 5.54 2.58
C THR A 124 -5.29 6.35 1.68
N LEU A 125 -6.58 6.02 1.62
CA LEU A 125 -7.56 6.77 0.83
C LEU A 125 -7.72 8.21 1.34
N TYR A 126 -7.71 8.42 2.66
CA TYR A 126 -7.74 9.74 3.27
C TYR A 126 -6.56 10.59 2.79
N LYS A 127 -5.32 10.06 2.88
CA LYS A 127 -4.10 10.76 2.42
C LYS A 127 -4.14 11.09 0.93
N LEU A 128 -4.74 10.24 0.10
CA LEU A 128 -4.85 10.47 -1.34
C LEU A 128 -5.92 11.51 -1.71
N PHE A 129 -6.94 11.69 -0.88
CA PHE A 129 -8.11 12.52 -1.19
C PHE A 129 -8.45 13.57 -0.14
N GLN A 130 -7.45 14.02 0.64
CA GLN A 130 -7.61 14.91 1.80
C GLN A 130 -8.53 16.10 1.52
N ASP A 131 -8.37 16.76 0.37
CA ASP A 131 -9.15 17.97 -0.01
C ASP A 131 -10.64 17.72 -0.24
N SER A 132 -11.07 16.46 -0.35
CA SER A 132 -12.45 16.08 -0.65
C SER A 132 -12.97 14.91 0.18
N TRP A 133 -12.40 14.75 1.38
CA TRP A 133 -12.77 13.73 2.35
C TRP A 133 -13.79 14.26 3.37
N GLY A 134 -14.73 13.42 3.79
CA GLY A 134 -15.72 13.80 4.78
C GLY A 134 -16.14 12.63 5.68
N PRO A 135 -16.62 12.90 6.90
CA PRO A 135 -16.88 11.87 7.91
C PRO A 135 -17.92 10.83 7.45
N ARG A 136 -18.93 11.24 6.68
CA ARG A 136 -19.92 10.31 6.11
C ARG A 136 -19.31 9.38 5.06
N MET A 137 -18.34 9.86 4.28
CA MET A 137 -17.66 9.05 3.26
C MET A 137 -16.81 8.00 3.94
N GLU A 138 -16.04 8.42 4.94
CA GLU A 138 -15.25 7.50 5.75
C GLU A 138 -16.12 6.42 6.39
N ASP A 139 -17.23 6.81 7.00
CA ASP A 139 -18.17 5.90 7.62
C ASP A 139 -18.71 4.86 6.62
N LEU A 140 -19.14 5.29 5.43
CA LEU A 140 -19.57 4.41 4.34
C LEU A 140 -18.46 3.45 3.89
N LEU A 141 -17.26 3.97 3.64
CA LEU A 141 -16.14 3.18 3.17
C LEU A 141 -15.69 2.17 4.23
N ARG A 142 -15.67 2.55 5.51
CA ARG A 142 -15.32 1.68 6.63
C ARG A 142 -16.28 0.49 6.74
N HIS A 143 -17.58 0.76 6.76
CA HIS A 143 -18.60 -0.30 6.82
C HIS A 143 -18.59 -1.17 5.55
N ALA A 144 -18.35 -0.58 4.39
CA ALA A 144 -18.23 -1.30 3.12
C ALA A 144 -17.03 -2.24 3.10
N ILE A 145 -15.82 -1.76 3.42
CA ILE A 145 -14.60 -2.56 3.46
C ILE A 145 -14.72 -3.66 4.51
N LEU A 146 -15.20 -3.35 5.72
CA LEU A 146 -15.38 -4.35 6.77
C LEU A 146 -16.37 -5.45 6.34
N SER A 147 -17.44 -5.08 5.63
CA SER A 147 -18.39 -6.05 5.08
C SER A 147 -17.77 -6.95 4.02
N LEU A 148 -16.90 -6.40 3.16
CA LEU A 148 -16.19 -7.17 2.14
C LEU A 148 -15.17 -8.15 2.77
N LEU A 149 -14.51 -7.77 3.87
CA LEU A 149 -13.59 -8.67 4.59
C LEU A 149 -14.32 -9.86 5.23
N HIS A 150 -15.63 -9.75 5.48
CA HIS A 150 -16.46 -10.87 5.91
C HIS A 150 -16.91 -11.79 4.77
N HIS A 151 -16.73 -11.39 3.50
CA HIS A 151 -17.11 -12.22 2.37
C HIS A 151 -16.23 -13.48 2.30
N PRO A 152 -16.79 -14.67 2.02
CA PRO A 152 -16.02 -15.92 1.98
C PRO A 152 -14.91 -15.89 0.94
N GLU A 153 -15.21 -15.43 -0.28
CA GLU A 153 -14.21 -15.30 -1.34
C GLU A 153 -13.38 -14.01 -1.21
N PRO A 154 -12.14 -13.97 -1.71
CA PRO A 154 -11.34 -12.75 -1.80
C PRO A 154 -12.10 -11.61 -2.49
N THR A 155 -12.01 -10.43 -1.90
CA THR A 155 -12.63 -9.20 -2.42
C THR A 155 -11.56 -8.16 -2.71
N THR A 156 -11.87 -7.20 -3.56
CA THR A 156 -10.95 -6.16 -4.07
C THR A 156 -11.64 -4.80 -4.19
N LEU A 157 -10.92 -3.75 -4.59
CA LEU A 157 -11.55 -2.43 -4.82
C LEU A 157 -12.68 -2.49 -5.86
N VAL A 158 -12.62 -3.42 -6.80
CA VAL A 158 -13.70 -3.66 -7.78
C VAL A 158 -15.01 -4.04 -7.08
N HIS A 159 -14.95 -4.91 -6.07
CA HIS A 159 -16.12 -5.32 -5.29
C HIS A 159 -16.71 -4.15 -4.48
N LEU A 160 -15.83 -3.28 -3.95
CA LEU A 160 -16.24 -2.05 -3.29
C LEU A 160 -17.01 -1.12 -4.23
N MET A 161 -16.55 -0.94 -5.47
CA MET A 161 -17.32 -0.20 -6.47
C MET A 161 -18.68 -0.87 -6.75
N MET A 162 -18.68 -2.19 -6.98
CA MET A 162 -19.90 -2.94 -7.31
C MET A 162 -20.96 -2.82 -6.21
N MET A 163 -20.60 -2.96 -4.93
CA MET A 163 -21.55 -2.85 -3.83
C MET A 163 -22.10 -1.43 -3.64
N LEU A 164 -21.31 -0.40 -3.98
CA LEU A 164 -21.75 0.98 -3.88
C LEU A 164 -22.74 1.33 -5.00
N VAL A 165 -22.49 0.87 -6.23
CA VAL A 165 -23.31 1.16 -7.41
C VAL A 165 -24.56 0.28 -7.50
N ASN A 166 -24.41 -1.02 -7.29
CA ASN A 166 -25.46 -2.01 -7.54
C ASN A 166 -26.03 -2.56 -6.23
N TYR A 167 -27.32 -2.34 -6.01
CA TYR A 167 -28.01 -2.77 -4.79
C TYR A 167 -28.07 -4.30 -4.63
N GLU A 168 -28.30 -5.05 -5.71
CA GLU A 168 -28.33 -6.52 -5.66
C GLU A 168 -26.95 -7.06 -5.27
N LYS A 169 -25.89 -6.52 -5.87
CA LYS A 169 -24.50 -6.87 -5.52
C LYS A 169 -24.17 -6.47 -4.09
N ARG A 170 -24.69 -5.34 -3.59
CA ARG A 170 -24.57 -4.98 -2.17
C ARG A 170 -25.20 -6.03 -1.27
N GLN A 171 -26.40 -6.51 -1.59
CA GLN A 171 -27.07 -7.54 -0.76
C GLN A 171 -26.28 -8.86 -0.77
N GLU A 172 -25.76 -9.27 -1.92
CA GLU A 172 -24.91 -10.44 -2.07
C GLU A 172 -23.64 -10.31 -1.22
N LEU A 173 -22.88 -9.23 -1.42
CA LEU A 173 -21.57 -9.01 -0.80
C LEU A 173 -21.65 -8.76 0.72
N THR A 174 -22.75 -8.18 1.20
CA THR A 174 -22.94 -7.90 2.64
C THR A 174 -23.64 -9.05 3.38
N LYS A 175 -24.10 -10.11 2.69
CA LYS A 175 -24.90 -11.18 3.30
C LYS A 175 -24.21 -11.77 4.52
N ARG A 176 -22.97 -12.23 4.37
CA ARG A 176 -22.20 -12.86 5.46
C ARG A 176 -21.92 -11.87 6.59
N ALA A 177 -21.55 -10.64 6.26
CA ALA A 177 -21.31 -9.58 7.23
C ALA A 177 -22.53 -9.33 8.13
N LYS A 178 -23.72 -9.21 7.53
CA LYS A 178 -24.98 -9.04 8.26
C LYS A 178 -25.34 -10.25 9.12
N GLU A 179 -24.96 -11.47 8.73
CA GLU A 179 -25.21 -12.68 9.53
C GLU A 179 -24.36 -12.71 10.80
N VAL A 180 -23.10 -12.29 10.73
CA VAL A 180 -22.11 -12.46 11.80
C VAL A 180 -21.88 -11.22 12.66
N ASP A 181 -22.21 -10.03 12.13
CA ASP A 181 -22.02 -8.76 12.83
C ASP A 181 -23.35 -7.96 12.89
N PRO A 182 -23.93 -7.78 14.10
CA PRO A 182 -25.18 -7.05 14.27
C PRO A 182 -25.05 -5.55 13.97
N ILE A 183 -23.85 -4.96 14.10
CA ILE A 183 -23.60 -3.55 13.79
C ILE A 183 -23.61 -3.36 12.27
N LEU A 184 -22.96 -4.26 11.52
CA LEU A 184 -23.02 -4.22 10.06
C LEU A 184 -24.44 -4.47 9.54
N ARG A 185 -25.21 -5.36 10.20
CA ARG A 185 -26.64 -5.54 9.90
C ARG A 185 -27.42 -4.25 10.07
N PHE A 186 -27.32 -3.62 11.24
CA PHE A 186 -27.99 -2.36 11.54
C PHE A 186 -27.59 -1.25 10.55
N TYR A 187 -26.30 -1.18 10.19
CA TYR A 187 -25.81 -0.21 9.22
C TYR A 187 -26.52 -0.37 7.87
N TRP A 188 -26.51 -1.56 7.28
CA TRP A 188 -27.06 -1.78 5.94
C TRP A 188 -28.59 -1.81 5.89
N GLU A 189 -29.26 -2.21 6.96
CA GLU A 189 -30.72 -2.38 6.99
C GLU A 189 -31.45 -1.11 7.47
N ASP A 190 -30.85 -0.35 8.40
CA ASP A 190 -31.50 0.79 9.05
C ASP A 190 -30.86 2.14 8.72
N GLN A 191 -29.53 2.23 8.64
CA GLN A 191 -28.84 3.51 8.37
C GLN A 191 -28.63 3.81 6.89
N PHE A 192 -28.32 2.76 6.11
CA PHE A 192 -28.05 2.83 4.67
C PHE A 192 -28.97 1.91 3.85
N PRO A 193 -30.31 1.99 4.04
CA PRO A 193 -31.26 1.15 3.31
C PRO A 193 -31.31 1.53 1.82
N GLU A 194 -31.96 0.69 1.01
CA GLU A 194 -32.25 1.00 -0.38
C GLU A 194 -32.97 2.35 -0.50
N SER A 195 -32.51 3.20 -1.41
CA SER A 195 -32.99 4.59 -1.55
C SER A 195 -34.49 4.69 -1.88
N SER A 196 -35.09 3.62 -2.42
CA SER A 196 -36.53 3.48 -2.68
C SER A 196 -37.35 3.05 -1.44
N LYS A 197 -36.69 2.49 -0.42
CA LYS A 197 -37.30 1.85 0.76
C LYS A 197 -36.93 2.54 2.08
N THR A 198 -36.43 3.78 2.05
CA THR A 198 -36.27 4.56 3.28
C THR A 198 -37.60 4.62 4.00
N LYS A 199 -37.74 3.81 5.06
CA LYS A 199 -38.84 3.93 6.02
C LYS A 199 -38.84 5.37 6.50
N ALA A 200 -40.02 5.96 6.72
CA ALA A 200 -40.13 7.26 7.38
C ALA A 200 -39.44 7.16 8.76
N GLY A 201 -38.17 7.57 8.84
CA GLY A 201 -37.29 7.34 9.99
C GLY A 201 -35.86 6.85 9.69
N GLY A 202 -35.52 6.49 8.45
CA GLY A 202 -34.13 6.19 8.08
C GLY A 202 -33.20 7.39 8.29
N TYR A 203 -32.03 7.17 8.89
CA TYR A 203 -31.09 8.23 9.28
C TYR A 203 -30.52 9.03 8.08
N THR A 204 -30.51 8.45 6.88
CA THR A 204 -29.97 9.09 5.67
C THR A 204 -31.03 9.22 4.58
N ARG A 205 -31.23 10.44 4.08
CA ARG A 205 -32.18 10.70 2.98
C ARG A 205 -31.67 10.09 1.67
N PRO A 206 -32.55 9.63 0.76
CA PRO A 206 -32.14 9.05 -0.53
C PRO A 206 -31.19 9.93 -1.35
N ARG A 207 -31.42 11.25 -1.38
CA ARG A 207 -30.54 12.20 -2.08
C ARG A 207 -29.14 12.25 -1.46
N ASP A 208 -29.07 12.34 -0.13
CA ASP A 208 -27.81 12.36 0.62
C ASP A 208 -27.02 11.05 0.39
N GLN A 209 -27.70 9.90 0.27
CA GLN A 209 -27.05 8.62 -0.09
C GLN A 209 -26.47 8.64 -1.51
N VAL A 210 -27.22 9.15 -2.49
CA VAL A 210 -26.76 9.23 -3.89
C VAL A 210 -25.52 10.14 -4.00
N GLU A 211 -25.53 11.30 -3.34
CA GLU A 211 -24.39 12.20 -3.30
C GLU A 211 -23.17 11.55 -2.62
N LEU A 212 -23.39 10.85 -1.51
CA LEU A 212 -22.33 10.16 -0.77
C LEU A 212 -21.68 9.04 -1.58
N VAL A 213 -22.50 8.21 -2.23
CA VAL A 213 -22.05 7.14 -3.12
C VAL A 213 -21.30 7.73 -4.31
N SER A 214 -21.85 8.76 -4.96
CA SER A 214 -21.20 9.44 -6.08
C SER A 214 -19.84 10.01 -5.66
N SER A 215 -19.78 10.62 -4.48
CA SER A 215 -18.53 11.16 -3.94
C SER A 215 -17.52 10.04 -3.67
N SER A 216 -17.93 8.90 -3.15
CA SER A 216 -17.03 7.75 -2.92
C SER A 216 -16.54 7.12 -4.23
N LEU A 217 -17.44 6.96 -5.20
CA LEU A 217 -17.14 6.42 -6.52
C LEU A 217 -16.20 7.30 -7.34
N ASN A 218 -16.31 8.62 -7.23
CA ASN A 218 -15.38 9.54 -7.90
C ASN A 218 -13.91 9.39 -7.45
N LYS A 219 -13.68 8.72 -6.31
CA LYS A 219 -12.37 8.54 -5.69
C LYS A 219 -11.86 7.13 -6.00
N ILE A 220 -12.64 6.12 -5.64
CA ILE A 220 -12.32 4.70 -5.92
C ILE A 220 -12.28 4.43 -7.43
N GLY A 221 -13.21 5.04 -8.18
CA GLY A 221 -13.32 4.88 -9.62
C GLY A 221 -12.08 5.31 -10.38
N ARG A 222 -11.21 6.17 -9.82
CA ARG A 222 -9.94 6.56 -10.46
C ARG A 222 -8.99 5.38 -10.62
N PHE A 223 -8.97 4.46 -9.67
CA PHE A 223 -8.14 3.24 -9.75
C PHE A 223 -8.73 2.25 -10.74
N ILE A 224 -10.05 2.10 -10.76
CA ILE A 224 -10.72 1.08 -11.58
C ILE A 224 -10.89 1.56 -13.04
N ALA A 225 -11.00 2.87 -13.29
CA ALA A 225 -11.22 3.39 -14.64
C ALA A 225 -10.07 3.07 -15.59
N ASN A 226 -8.83 3.07 -15.09
CA ASN A 226 -7.67 2.67 -15.87
C ASN A 226 -7.56 1.12 -15.89
N PRO A 227 -7.63 0.47 -17.06
CA PRO A 227 -7.53 -1.00 -17.15
C PRO A 227 -6.24 -1.58 -16.57
N VAL A 228 -5.12 -0.85 -16.69
CA VAL A 228 -3.83 -1.29 -16.16
C VAL A 228 -3.87 -1.32 -14.63
N ILE A 229 -4.31 -0.23 -14.02
CA ILE A 229 -4.47 -0.15 -12.56
C ILE A 229 -5.54 -1.13 -12.07
N ARG A 230 -6.61 -1.36 -12.83
CA ARG A 230 -7.66 -2.35 -12.48
C ARG A 230 -7.14 -3.78 -12.40
N HIS A 231 -6.14 -4.15 -13.21
CA HIS A 231 -5.52 -5.48 -13.10
C HIS A 231 -4.61 -5.61 -11.88
N ILE A 232 -4.27 -4.49 -11.23
CA ILE A 232 -3.47 -4.43 -10.02
C ILE A 232 -4.36 -4.51 -8.77
N VAL A 233 -5.51 -3.82 -8.71
CA VAL A 233 -6.26 -3.53 -7.45
C VAL A 233 -7.59 -4.24 -7.19
#